data_AF-A0A177N3Z5-F1
#
_entry.id   AF-A0A177N3Z5-F1
#
_cell.length_a   1.000
_cell.length_b   1.000
_cell.length_c   1.000
_cell.angle_alpha   90.00
_cell.angle_beta   90.00
_cell.angle_gamma   90.00
#
_symmetry.space_group_name_H-M   'P 1'
#
loop_
_entity.id
_entity.type
_entity.pdbx_description
1 polymer ?
#
loop_
_entity_poly.entity_id
_entity_poly.type
_entity_poly.pdbx_seq_one_letter_code
_entity_poly.pdbx_strand_id
1 'polypeptide(L)'
;MMRLFPFLEGVWNNVHYSGHNWAQERRICSTNHFDVYFRFTISDDSLRKAEIDALIERAGDEVFIKNTLVAALKIKRSSGNTKAALILDELNLHADRVAENHIPPLLSAIFSLGDKLHVEEDRAGAFDIGHNQLRIHWLLRRLTRDRFSLSERSSMFLQACEVASIGWLMDFTRSAYTDYYPREGNEPSSEADCLTTREDAEKLKASLVPKIVEAAKTGELLASPDLPYLLYCWVDWGDDDGLAVKTWTREQLLNDETVTRFADAFTSYSWSQGFGIGGLGDLVAKKTVRVQIKHLDQIMDRSFFMSRLEEIECKYGENTPTVIKEFLDAWRLLEKDGE
;
A
#
# COMPACT_ATOMS: atom_id res chain seq x y z
N MET A 1 -14.58 40.46 7.10
CA MET A 1 -14.25 39.50 8.18
C MET A 1 -15.02 38.19 8.01
N MET A 2 -16.36 38.22 7.87
CA MET A 2 -17.19 37.01 7.67
C MET A 2 -16.92 36.22 6.38
N ARG A 3 -16.51 36.87 5.28
CA ARG A 3 -16.12 36.18 4.03
C ARG A 3 -14.77 35.43 4.09
N LEU A 4 -13.95 35.73 5.10
CA LEU A 4 -12.61 35.15 5.25
C LEU A 4 -12.55 34.01 6.27
N PHE A 5 -13.57 33.87 7.13
CA PHE A 5 -13.63 32.87 8.20
C PHE A 5 -15.06 32.26 8.33
N PRO A 6 -15.50 31.40 7.39
CA PRO A 6 -16.84 30.82 7.39
C PRO A 6 -17.11 29.89 8.59
N PHE A 7 -16.05 29.38 9.23
CA PHE A 7 -16.18 28.56 10.44
C PHE A 7 -16.79 29.35 11.61
N LEU A 8 -16.52 30.66 11.69
CA LEU A 8 -17.15 31.56 12.66
C LEU A 8 -18.61 31.90 12.30
N GLU A 9 -18.98 31.80 11.02
CA GLU A 9 -20.37 31.92 10.57
C GLU A 9 -21.19 30.69 10.95
N GLY A 10 -20.60 29.49 10.85
CA GLY A 10 -21.23 28.23 11.27
C GLY A 10 -21.58 28.17 12.77
N VAL A 11 -20.73 28.75 13.63
CA VAL A 11 -20.97 28.83 15.09
C VAL A 11 -22.13 29.78 15.44
N TRP A 12 -22.41 30.78 14.61
CA TRP A 12 -23.48 31.76 14.86
C TRP A 12 -24.81 31.47 14.17
N ASN A 13 -24.81 30.77 13.03
CA ASN A 13 -25.99 30.58 12.17
C ASN A 13 -26.43 29.13 11.97
N ASN A 14 -25.79 28.15 12.65
CA ASN A 14 -26.16 26.73 12.56
C ASN A 14 -26.19 26.18 11.12
N VAL A 15 -25.25 26.62 10.29
CA VAL A 15 -25.06 26.16 8.91
C VAL A 15 -23.82 25.27 8.85
N HIS A 16 -23.98 24.02 8.42
CA HIS A 16 -22.87 23.10 8.18
C HIS A 16 -22.30 23.31 6.77
N TYR A 17 -21.01 23.64 6.68
CA TYR A 17 -20.27 23.73 5.42
C TYR A 17 -19.36 22.52 5.25
N SER A 18 -19.39 21.86 4.08
CA SER A 18 -18.44 20.82 3.71
C SER A 18 -17.16 21.44 3.15
N GLY A 19 -16.02 21.22 3.83
CA GLY A 19 -14.74 21.91 3.56
C GLY A 19 -13.98 21.47 2.30
N HIS A 20 -14.55 20.65 1.42
CA HIS A 20 -13.87 20.07 0.26
C HIS A 20 -13.37 21.14 -0.72
N ASN A 21 -14.23 22.13 -1.04
CA ASN A 21 -13.89 23.21 -1.96
C ASN A 21 -12.81 24.16 -1.39
N TRP A 22 -12.65 24.23 -0.06
CA TRP A 22 -11.71 25.15 0.56
C TRP A 22 -10.26 24.65 0.53
N ALA A 23 -10.06 23.33 0.58
CA ALA A 23 -8.75 22.72 0.39
C ALA A 23 -8.29 22.86 -1.07
N GLN A 24 -9.19 22.58 -2.03
CA GLN A 24 -8.91 22.70 -3.46
C GLN A 24 -8.57 24.14 -3.87
N GLU A 25 -9.28 25.13 -3.33
CA GLU A 25 -9.04 26.55 -3.59
C GLU A 25 -7.96 27.19 -2.70
N ARG A 26 -7.29 26.40 -1.84
CA ARG A 26 -6.27 26.87 -0.88
C ARG A 26 -6.75 28.05 -0.03
N ARG A 27 -8.03 28.05 0.35
CA ARG A 27 -8.58 29.12 1.19
C ARG A 27 -7.97 29.04 2.59
N ILE A 28 -7.85 30.20 3.22
CA ILE A 28 -7.25 30.37 4.56
C ILE A 28 -7.91 29.50 5.64
N CYS A 29 -9.14 29.03 5.42
CA CYS A 29 -9.90 28.18 6.34
C CYS A 29 -9.70 26.68 6.16
N SER A 30 -8.88 26.25 5.20
CA SER A 30 -8.50 24.84 5.10
C SER A 30 -7.40 24.54 6.12
N THR A 31 -7.60 23.52 6.95
CA THR A 31 -6.62 23.08 7.95
C THR A 31 -5.23 22.84 7.34
N ASN A 32 -5.19 22.34 6.10
CA ASN A 32 -3.94 22.05 5.38
C ASN A 32 -3.18 23.31 4.91
N HIS A 33 -3.85 24.46 4.74
CA HIS A 33 -3.20 25.68 4.23
C HIS A 33 -3.24 26.86 5.20
N PHE A 34 -3.92 26.74 6.34
CA PHE A 34 -4.00 27.79 7.36
C PHE A 34 -2.60 28.28 7.75
N ASP A 35 -1.69 27.35 8.07
CA ASP A 35 -0.32 27.67 8.49
C ASP A 35 0.53 28.31 7.37
N VAL A 36 0.21 28.06 6.10
CA VAL A 36 0.94 28.63 4.95
C VAL A 36 0.72 30.14 4.83
N TYR A 37 -0.43 30.66 5.28
CA TYR A 37 -0.73 32.09 5.23
C TYR A 37 -0.12 32.89 6.39
N PHE A 38 0.24 32.23 7.49
CA PHE A 38 0.78 32.88 8.69
C PHE A 38 2.27 32.57 8.95
N ARG A 39 2.88 31.64 8.20
CA ARG A 39 4.32 31.35 8.24
C ARG A 39 5.01 31.87 6.97
N PHE A 40 6.10 32.62 7.15
CA PHE A 40 6.96 33.12 6.05
C PHE A 40 7.81 32.02 5.37
N THR A 41 7.55 30.75 5.67
CA THR A 41 8.27 29.58 5.14
C THR A 41 7.25 28.53 4.71
N ILE A 42 7.41 28.00 3.50
CA ILE A 42 6.66 26.84 3.01
C ILE A 42 6.99 25.67 3.94
N SER A 43 5.99 25.08 4.60
CA SER A 43 6.21 23.88 5.40
C SER A 43 6.58 22.72 4.46
N ASP A 44 7.45 21.83 4.93
CA ASP A 44 7.76 20.56 4.23
C ASP A 44 6.53 19.64 4.07
N ASP A 45 5.38 20.07 4.60
CA ASP A 45 4.08 19.41 4.54
C ASP A 45 3.16 19.94 3.43
N SER A 46 3.63 20.83 2.55
CA SER A 46 2.82 21.36 1.45
C SER A 46 3.62 21.44 0.13
N LEU A 47 2.99 21.11 -1.00
CA LEU A 47 3.58 21.31 -2.32
C LEU A 47 3.35 22.73 -2.83
N ARG A 48 4.40 23.31 -3.45
CA ARG A 48 4.25 24.59 -4.14
C ARG A 48 3.25 24.45 -5.27
N LYS A 49 2.46 25.49 -5.53
CA LYS A 49 1.47 25.48 -6.62
C LYS A 49 2.12 25.10 -7.96
N ALA A 50 3.30 25.66 -8.26
CA ALA A 50 4.05 25.35 -9.47
C ALA A 50 4.46 23.86 -9.57
N GLU A 51 4.72 23.18 -8.45
CA GLU A 51 5.02 21.74 -8.46
C GLU A 51 3.76 20.92 -8.79
N ILE A 52 2.61 21.29 -8.23
CA ILE A 52 1.32 20.66 -8.53
C ILE A 52 0.92 20.89 -9.99
N ASP A 53 1.01 22.13 -10.45
CA ASP A 53 0.68 22.49 -11.84
C ASP A 53 1.59 21.70 -12.81
N ALA A 54 2.88 21.59 -12.52
CA ALA A 54 3.80 20.76 -13.31
C ALA A 54 3.44 19.27 -13.30
N LEU A 55 3.03 18.70 -12.15
CA LEU A 55 2.58 17.31 -12.05
C LEU A 55 1.35 17.04 -12.91
N ILE A 56 0.39 17.97 -12.95
CA ILE A 56 -0.85 17.85 -13.72
C ILE A 56 -0.61 18.05 -15.22
N GLU A 57 0.10 19.12 -15.59
CA GLU A 57 0.39 19.46 -16.99
C GLU A 57 1.25 18.39 -17.66
N ARG A 58 2.17 17.76 -16.92
CA ARG A 58 3.06 16.71 -17.40
C ARG A 58 2.65 15.31 -16.95
N ALA A 59 1.39 15.11 -16.54
CA ALA A 59 0.88 13.79 -16.15
C ALA A 59 1.06 12.73 -17.25
N GLY A 60 1.06 13.14 -18.53
CA GLY A 60 1.28 12.24 -19.66
C GLY A 60 2.74 11.90 -19.96
N ASP A 61 3.71 12.51 -19.26
CA ASP A 61 5.14 12.23 -19.38
C ASP A 61 5.54 11.17 -18.35
N GLU A 62 5.52 9.90 -18.77
CA GLU A 62 5.83 8.77 -17.89
C GLU A 62 7.20 8.89 -17.22
N VAL A 63 8.22 9.36 -17.94
CA VAL A 63 9.58 9.47 -17.43
C VAL A 63 9.63 10.53 -16.35
N PHE A 64 8.97 11.66 -16.57
CA PHE A 64 8.86 12.71 -15.57
C PHE A 64 8.15 12.23 -14.29
N ILE A 65 6.99 11.58 -14.42
CA ILE A 65 6.24 11.08 -13.27
C ILE A 65 7.05 10.05 -12.49
N LYS A 66 7.66 9.08 -13.19
CA LYS A 66 8.48 8.04 -12.54
C LYS A 66 9.64 8.66 -11.76
N ASN A 67 10.41 9.54 -12.40
CA ASN A 67 11.55 10.20 -11.77
C ASN A 67 11.13 11.06 -10.57
N THR A 68 9.99 11.76 -10.70
CA THR A 68 9.49 12.63 -9.63
C THR A 68 9.07 11.84 -8.40
N LEU A 69 8.31 10.76 -8.58
CA LEU A 69 7.90 9.88 -7.46
C LEU A 69 9.10 9.16 -6.82
N VAL A 70 10.04 8.65 -7.64
CA VAL A 70 11.26 8.01 -7.14
C VAL A 70 12.14 8.97 -6.36
N ALA A 71 12.27 10.23 -6.80
CA ALA A 71 12.99 11.25 -6.05
C ALA A 71 12.26 11.59 -4.74
N ALA A 72 10.93 11.66 -4.77
CA ALA A 72 10.10 11.99 -3.61
C ALA A 72 10.16 10.94 -2.49
N LEU A 73 10.37 9.66 -2.82
CA LEU A 73 10.57 8.59 -1.82
C LEU A 73 11.80 8.84 -0.93
N LYS A 74 12.81 9.58 -1.43
CA LYS A 74 14.04 9.88 -0.68
C LYS A 74 13.89 11.08 0.27
N ILE A 75 12.78 11.81 0.19
CA ILE A 75 12.56 13.03 0.96
C ILE A 75 11.56 12.72 2.07
N LYS A 76 12.02 12.79 3.32
CA LYS A 76 11.15 12.66 4.51
C LYS A 76 10.57 14.02 4.88
N ARG A 77 9.28 14.03 5.19
CA ARG A 77 8.54 15.19 5.69
C ARG A 77 8.63 15.28 7.20
N SER A 78 8.19 16.41 7.77
CA SER A 78 8.06 16.60 9.23
C SER A 78 7.16 15.55 9.89
N SER A 79 6.18 15.01 9.16
CA SER A 79 5.31 13.92 9.64
C SER A 79 5.98 12.54 9.68
N GLY A 80 7.19 12.39 9.14
CA GLY A 80 7.88 11.10 8.99
C GLY A 80 7.53 10.34 7.70
N ASN A 81 6.42 10.69 7.03
CA ASN A 81 6.07 10.14 5.72
C ASN A 81 7.01 10.70 4.63
N THR A 82 7.07 10.01 3.49
CA THR A 82 7.79 10.48 2.31
C THR A 82 7.02 11.60 1.60
N LYS A 83 7.73 12.36 0.78
CA LYS A 83 7.12 13.32 -0.15
C LYS A 83 6.27 12.61 -1.22
N ALA A 84 6.47 11.31 -1.49
CA ALA A 84 5.68 10.59 -2.47
C ALA A 84 4.21 10.44 -2.03
N ALA A 85 3.96 10.18 -0.75
CA ALA A 85 2.60 10.18 -0.20
C ALA A 85 1.89 11.52 -0.43
N LEU A 86 2.59 12.64 -0.20
CA LEU A 86 2.04 13.98 -0.45
C LEU A 86 1.70 14.21 -1.93
N ILE A 87 2.58 13.75 -2.84
CA ILE A 87 2.33 13.86 -4.28
C ILE A 87 1.08 13.06 -4.67
N LEU A 88 0.91 11.84 -4.15
CA LEU A 88 -0.27 11.02 -4.43
C LEU A 88 -1.55 11.67 -3.86
N ASP A 89 -1.49 12.28 -2.68
CA ASP A 89 -2.61 13.00 -2.09
C ASP A 89 -3.01 14.23 -2.93
N GLU A 90 -2.02 15.00 -3.41
CA GLU A 90 -2.25 16.17 -4.26
C GLU A 90 -2.76 15.79 -5.66
N LEU A 91 -2.27 14.69 -6.23
CA LEU A 91 -2.83 14.12 -7.47
C LEU A 91 -4.28 13.67 -7.27
N ASN A 92 -4.62 13.08 -6.12
CA ASN A 92 -6.01 12.74 -5.78
C ASN A 92 -6.89 14.00 -5.68
N LEU A 93 -6.39 15.05 -5.02
CA LEU A 93 -7.13 16.30 -4.84
C LEU A 93 -7.40 17.02 -6.16
N HIS A 94 -6.49 16.88 -7.13
CA HIS A 94 -6.52 17.59 -8.41
C HIS A 94 -6.73 16.68 -9.63
N ALA A 95 -7.25 15.47 -9.42
CA ALA A 95 -7.45 14.48 -10.48
C ALA A 95 -8.36 14.98 -11.62
N ASP A 96 -9.33 15.84 -11.29
CA ASP A 96 -10.24 16.50 -12.22
C ASP A 96 -9.53 17.41 -13.24
N ARG A 97 -8.35 17.94 -12.88
CA ARG A 97 -7.54 18.82 -13.73
C ARG A 97 -6.62 18.06 -14.69
N VAL A 98 -6.43 16.76 -14.50
CA VAL A 98 -5.59 15.94 -15.38
C VAL A 98 -6.32 15.72 -16.71
N ALA A 99 -5.71 16.07 -17.83
CA ALA A 99 -6.30 15.88 -19.16
C ALA A 99 -6.54 14.38 -19.45
N GLU A 100 -7.64 14.03 -20.12
CA GLU A 100 -8.05 12.64 -20.34
C GLU A 100 -6.98 11.81 -21.06
N ASN A 101 -6.35 12.40 -22.08
CA ASN A 101 -5.27 11.78 -22.84
C ASN A 101 -3.98 11.54 -22.02
N HIS A 102 -3.84 12.17 -20.85
CA HIS A 102 -2.71 11.96 -19.94
C HIS A 102 -2.95 10.82 -18.95
N ILE A 103 -4.19 10.31 -18.83
CA ILE A 103 -4.54 9.33 -17.80
C ILE A 103 -3.90 7.96 -18.07
N PRO A 104 -3.98 7.37 -19.28
CA PRO A 104 -3.33 6.08 -19.54
C PRO A 104 -1.81 6.05 -19.26
N PRO A 105 -0.99 7.01 -19.73
CA PRO A 105 0.43 7.05 -19.38
C PRO A 105 0.67 7.33 -17.89
N LEU A 106 -0.14 8.18 -17.23
CA LEU A 106 -0.02 8.40 -15.78
C LEU A 106 -0.24 7.10 -14.99
N LEU A 107 -1.28 6.34 -15.33
CA LEU A 107 -1.58 5.05 -14.69
C LEU A 107 -0.45 4.05 -14.92
N SER A 108 0.05 3.93 -16.15
CA SER A 108 1.18 3.05 -16.50
C SER A 108 2.43 3.42 -15.70
N ALA A 109 2.70 4.71 -15.54
CA ALA A 109 3.82 5.19 -14.73
C ALA A 109 3.70 4.80 -13.26
N ILE A 110 2.53 5.02 -12.66
CA ILE A 110 2.27 4.71 -11.24
C ILE A 110 2.25 3.21 -11.00
N PHE A 111 1.61 2.42 -11.86
CA PHE A 111 1.49 0.97 -11.72
C PHE A 111 2.87 0.30 -11.79
N SER A 112 3.77 0.78 -12.66
CA SER A 112 5.15 0.28 -12.71
C SER A 112 5.98 0.58 -11.47
N LEU A 113 5.54 1.53 -10.63
CA LEU A 113 6.18 1.92 -9.39
C LEU A 113 5.45 1.43 -8.14
N GLY A 114 4.35 0.68 -8.27
CA GLY A 114 3.45 0.38 -7.16
C GLY A 114 4.17 -0.26 -5.96
N ASP A 115 5.00 -1.27 -6.20
CA ASP A 115 5.76 -1.97 -5.14
C ASP A 115 6.80 -1.05 -4.51
N LYS A 116 7.42 -0.17 -5.31
CA LYS A 116 8.42 0.80 -4.82
C LYS A 116 7.79 1.93 -4.01
N LEU A 117 6.54 2.28 -4.31
CA LEU A 117 5.76 3.25 -3.56
C LEU A 117 5.19 2.64 -2.27
N HIS A 118 5.16 1.31 -2.14
CA HIS A 118 4.68 0.61 -0.96
C HIS A 118 5.73 0.58 0.15
N VAL A 119 5.89 1.72 0.83
CA VAL A 119 6.84 1.88 1.94
C VAL A 119 6.12 2.01 3.27
N GLU A 120 6.69 1.39 4.31
CA GLU A 120 6.10 1.36 5.65
C GLU A 120 5.96 2.77 6.25
N GLU A 121 6.87 3.68 5.90
CA GLU A 121 6.82 5.06 6.39
C GLU A 121 5.63 5.85 5.86
N ASP A 122 4.96 5.39 4.81
CA ASP A 122 3.76 6.03 4.25
C ASP A 122 2.46 5.37 4.71
N ARG A 123 2.55 4.37 5.60
CA ARG A 123 1.38 3.85 6.31
C ARG A 123 0.91 4.87 7.35
N ALA A 124 -0.40 5.01 7.42
CA ALA A 124 -1.08 5.82 8.41
C ALA A 124 -0.88 5.23 9.82
N GLY A 125 -0.89 6.11 10.82
CA GLY A 125 -0.72 5.72 12.21
C GLY A 125 -1.89 4.90 12.75
N ALA A 126 -1.81 4.48 14.02
CA ALA A 126 -2.74 3.54 14.67
C ALA A 126 -4.25 3.89 14.63
N PHE A 127 -4.62 5.09 14.18
CA PHE A 127 -6.00 5.60 14.14
C PHE A 127 -6.46 6.08 12.75
N ASP A 128 -5.64 5.89 11.71
CA ASP A 128 -5.96 6.33 10.35
C ASP A 128 -5.75 5.20 9.33
N ILE A 129 -6.54 5.21 8.26
CA ILE A 129 -6.54 4.19 7.21
C ILE A 129 -5.93 4.85 5.98
N GLY A 130 -4.65 4.59 5.74
CA GLY A 130 -3.96 5.16 4.60
C GLY A 130 -2.63 4.48 4.36
N HIS A 131 -2.35 4.18 3.10
CA HIS A 131 -1.03 3.80 2.61
C HIS A 131 -1.01 4.06 1.12
N ASN A 132 0.17 4.03 0.50
CA ASN A 132 0.29 4.45 -0.89
C ASN A 132 -0.53 3.58 -1.85
N GLN A 133 -0.71 2.27 -1.60
CA GLN A 133 -1.62 1.46 -2.42
C GLN A 133 -3.06 1.99 -2.39
N LEU A 134 -3.59 2.33 -1.21
CA LEU A 134 -4.93 2.94 -1.10
C LEU A 134 -5.00 4.28 -1.81
N ARG A 135 -3.96 5.12 -1.69
CA ARG A 135 -3.89 6.39 -2.42
C ARG A 135 -3.92 6.19 -3.93
N ILE A 136 -3.27 5.15 -4.45
CA ILE A 136 -3.31 4.79 -5.87
C ILE A 136 -4.70 4.28 -6.27
N HIS A 137 -5.36 3.45 -5.44
CA HIS A 137 -6.75 3.02 -5.66
C HIS A 137 -7.74 4.18 -5.66
N TRP A 138 -7.56 5.16 -4.81
CA TRP A 138 -8.40 6.37 -4.84
C TRP A 138 -8.11 7.18 -6.09
N LEU A 139 -6.83 7.31 -6.47
CA LEU A 139 -6.42 8.10 -7.63
C LEU A 139 -6.99 7.52 -8.91
N LEU A 140 -6.85 6.21 -9.14
CA LEU A 140 -7.39 5.57 -10.33
C LEU A 140 -8.91 5.75 -10.42
N ARG A 141 -9.64 5.69 -9.29
CA ARG A 141 -11.09 5.90 -9.27
C ARG A 141 -11.44 7.35 -9.58
N ARG A 142 -10.73 8.31 -8.99
CA ARG A 142 -10.92 9.74 -9.26
C ARG A 142 -10.57 10.14 -10.70
N LEU A 143 -9.57 9.50 -11.29
CA LEU A 143 -9.20 9.73 -12.68
C LEU A 143 -10.19 9.14 -13.67
N THR A 144 -10.89 8.05 -13.33
CA THR A 144 -11.62 7.27 -14.34
C THR A 144 -13.12 7.16 -14.15
N ARG A 145 -13.62 7.03 -12.92
CA ARG A 145 -14.99 6.59 -12.60
C ARG A 145 -16.07 7.42 -13.28
N ASP A 146 -15.97 8.75 -13.18
CA ASP A 146 -17.00 9.67 -13.68
C ASP A 146 -16.65 10.25 -15.06
N ARG A 147 -15.57 9.76 -15.69
CA ARG A 147 -14.97 10.33 -16.91
C ARG A 147 -14.98 9.37 -18.09
N PHE A 148 -15.07 8.07 -17.83
CA PHE A 148 -15.07 7.02 -18.85
C PHE A 148 -16.11 5.96 -18.53
N SER A 149 -16.59 5.28 -19.58
CA SER A 149 -17.38 4.07 -19.42
C SER A 149 -16.56 2.95 -18.75
N LEU A 150 -17.26 1.94 -18.20
CA LEU A 150 -16.60 0.77 -17.63
C LEU A 150 -15.65 0.07 -18.62
N SER A 151 -16.05 -0.03 -19.89
CA SER A 151 -15.23 -0.65 -20.94
C SER A 151 -13.93 0.13 -21.20
N GLU A 152 -14.02 1.45 -21.32
CA GLU A 152 -12.87 2.33 -21.55
C GLU A 152 -11.89 2.29 -20.38
N ARG A 153 -12.36 2.43 -19.13
CA ARG A 153 -11.48 2.34 -17.95
C ARG A 153 -10.86 0.96 -17.81
N SER A 154 -11.62 -0.11 -18.10
CA SER A 154 -11.11 -1.49 -18.09
C SER A 154 -9.94 -1.66 -19.05
N SER A 155 -10.07 -1.14 -20.27
CA SER A 155 -9.00 -1.17 -21.27
C SER A 155 -7.76 -0.39 -20.83
N MET A 156 -7.93 0.80 -20.22
CA MET A 156 -6.81 1.58 -19.69
C MET A 156 -6.08 0.85 -18.55
N PHE A 157 -6.81 0.22 -17.64
CA PHE A 157 -6.21 -0.53 -16.55
C PHE A 157 -5.48 -1.78 -17.03
N LEU A 158 -6.05 -2.54 -17.97
CA LEU A 158 -5.34 -3.67 -18.60
C LEU A 158 -4.01 -3.24 -19.21
N GLN A 159 -4.01 -2.11 -19.95
CA GLN A 159 -2.77 -1.58 -20.52
C GLN A 159 -1.74 -1.21 -19.44
N ALA A 160 -2.17 -0.54 -18.37
CA ALA A 160 -1.28 -0.19 -17.27
C ALA A 160 -0.75 -1.43 -16.51
N CYS A 161 -1.56 -2.49 -16.41
CA CYS A 161 -1.19 -3.76 -15.79
C CYS A 161 -0.09 -4.52 -16.54
N GLU A 162 0.14 -4.24 -17.82
CA GLU A 162 1.24 -4.89 -18.57
C GLU A 162 2.64 -4.48 -18.07
N VAL A 163 2.75 -3.28 -17.51
CA VAL A 163 4.01 -2.75 -16.95
C VAL A 163 3.97 -2.65 -15.43
N ALA A 164 2.91 -3.14 -14.78
CA ALA A 164 2.75 -3.08 -13.34
C ALA A 164 3.82 -3.90 -12.61
N SER A 165 4.25 -3.38 -11.46
CA SER A 165 5.02 -4.18 -10.52
C SER A 165 4.16 -5.31 -9.94
N ILE A 166 4.78 -6.44 -9.59
CA ILE A 166 4.04 -7.69 -9.31
C ILE A 166 3.13 -7.60 -8.09
N GLY A 167 3.56 -6.90 -7.03
CA GLY A 167 2.74 -6.66 -5.84
C GLY A 167 1.49 -5.84 -6.16
N TRP A 168 1.66 -4.70 -6.83
CA TRP A 168 0.55 -3.86 -7.30
C TRP A 168 -0.37 -4.59 -8.27
N LEU A 169 0.18 -5.35 -9.22
CA LEU A 169 -0.63 -6.12 -10.17
C LEU A 169 -1.54 -7.11 -9.44
N MET A 170 -1.00 -7.81 -8.45
CA MET A 170 -1.77 -8.74 -7.63
C MET A 170 -2.84 -8.02 -6.80
N ASP A 171 -2.51 -6.89 -6.17
CA ASP A 171 -3.46 -6.09 -5.38
C ASP A 171 -4.61 -5.56 -6.24
N PHE A 172 -4.28 -4.94 -7.38
CA PHE A 172 -5.26 -4.46 -8.36
C PHE A 172 -6.14 -5.61 -8.88
N THR A 173 -5.53 -6.72 -9.27
CA THR A 173 -6.26 -7.90 -9.78
C THR A 173 -7.22 -8.43 -8.73
N ARG A 174 -6.80 -8.53 -7.47
CA ARG A 174 -7.69 -9.00 -6.40
C ARG A 174 -8.84 -8.02 -6.17
N SER A 175 -8.58 -6.71 -6.16
CA SER A 175 -9.65 -5.71 -6.04
C SER A 175 -10.66 -5.84 -7.18
N ALA A 176 -10.19 -5.90 -8.44
CA ALA A 176 -11.05 -6.01 -9.61
C ALA A 176 -11.87 -7.32 -9.62
N TYR A 177 -11.26 -8.43 -9.20
CA TYR A 177 -11.96 -9.71 -9.09
C TYR A 177 -13.00 -9.72 -7.97
N THR A 178 -12.68 -9.09 -6.82
CA THR A 178 -13.57 -9.00 -5.65
C THR A 178 -14.83 -8.18 -5.96
N ASP A 179 -14.76 -7.22 -6.88
CA ASP A 179 -15.94 -6.47 -7.33
C ASP A 179 -17.05 -7.39 -7.86
N TYR A 180 -16.69 -8.53 -8.45
CA TYR A 180 -17.63 -9.51 -9.00
C TYR A 180 -17.82 -10.75 -8.13
N TYR A 181 -16.77 -11.13 -7.40
CA TYR A 181 -16.69 -12.35 -6.61
C TYR A 181 -16.25 -12.03 -5.18
N PRO A 182 -17.07 -11.30 -4.41
CA PRO A 182 -16.70 -10.87 -3.08
C PRO A 182 -16.63 -12.05 -2.11
N ARG A 183 -15.78 -11.92 -1.09
CA ARG A 183 -15.68 -12.88 0.01
C ARG A 183 -16.85 -12.71 0.98
N GLU A 184 -17.06 -13.73 1.81
CA GLU A 184 -17.91 -13.66 3.01
C GLU A 184 -19.40 -13.39 2.74
N GLY A 185 -19.90 -13.78 1.57
CA GLY A 185 -21.32 -13.71 1.24
C GLY A 185 -21.85 -12.30 0.98
N ASN A 186 -20.96 -11.33 0.79
CA ASN A 186 -21.34 -9.99 0.35
C ASN A 186 -21.92 -10.01 -1.07
N GLU A 187 -22.70 -8.99 -1.42
CA GLU A 187 -23.21 -8.83 -2.78
C GLU A 187 -22.11 -8.26 -3.71
N PRO A 188 -22.09 -8.66 -4.99
CA PRO A 188 -21.23 -8.04 -5.99
C PRO A 188 -21.42 -6.52 -6.04
N SER A 189 -20.34 -5.81 -6.39
CA SER A 189 -20.37 -4.36 -6.56
C SER A 189 -21.28 -3.94 -7.71
N SER A 190 -21.79 -2.72 -7.63
CA SER A 190 -22.50 -2.11 -8.75
C SER A 190 -21.55 -1.88 -9.93
N GLU A 191 -22.08 -1.87 -11.16
CA GLU A 191 -21.26 -1.64 -12.36
C GLU A 191 -20.46 -0.34 -12.29
N ALA A 192 -21.02 0.71 -11.66
CA ALA A 192 -20.36 2.00 -11.48
C ALA A 192 -19.13 1.89 -10.56
N ASP A 193 -19.15 1.00 -9.57
CA ASP A 193 -18.09 0.81 -8.60
C ASP A 193 -17.03 -0.23 -9.04
N CYS A 194 -17.33 -1.08 -10.03
CA CYS A 194 -16.36 -2.04 -10.58
C CYS A 194 -15.13 -1.36 -11.19
N LEU A 195 -13.93 -1.90 -10.98
CA LEU A 195 -12.69 -1.39 -11.58
C LEU A 195 -12.59 -1.71 -13.08
N THR A 196 -12.84 -2.97 -13.43
CA THR A 196 -12.75 -3.51 -14.80
C THR A 196 -14.06 -4.18 -15.16
N THR A 197 -14.24 -4.56 -16.43
CA THR A 197 -15.32 -5.50 -16.78
C THR A 197 -15.09 -6.85 -16.08
N ARG A 198 -16.14 -7.68 -15.96
CA ARG A 198 -16.02 -9.04 -15.40
C ARG A 198 -15.06 -9.90 -16.20
N GLU A 199 -15.16 -9.84 -17.52
CA GLU A 199 -14.30 -10.60 -18.43
C GLU A 199 -12.83 -10.21 -18.23
N ASP A 200 -12.53 -8.92 -18.09
CA ASP A 200 -11.16 -8.46 -17.90
C ASP A 200 -10.63 -8.75 -16.49
N ALA A 201 -11.49 -8.76 -15.46
CA ALA A 201 -11.12 -9.22 -14.12
C ALA A 201 -10.73 -10.71 -14.12
N GLU A 202 -11.45 -11.53 -14.87
CA GLU A 202 -11.13 -12.96 -15.05
C GLU A 202 -9.83 -13.16 -15.84
N LYS A 203 -9.60 -12.37 -16.90
CA LYS A 203 -8.32 -12.38 -17.63
C LYS A 203 -7.14 -12.01 -16.74
N LEU A 204 -7.28 -10.95 -15.94
CA LEU A 204 -6.24 -10.52 -15.00
C LEU A 204 -5.92 -11.65 -14.00
N LYS A 205 -6.94 -12.25 -13.38
CA LYS A 205 -6.78 -13.39 -12.48
C LYS A 205 -6.04 -14.54 -13.16
N ALA A 206 -6.47 -14.95 -14.36
CA ALA A 206 -5.86 -16.05 -15.11
C ALA A 206 -4.39 -15.77 -15.47
N SER A 207 -4.02 -14.51 -15.68
CA SER A 207 -2.64 -14.11 -15.99
C SER A 207 -1.72 -13.98 -14.78
N LEU A 208 -2.27 -13.90 -13.56
CA LEU A 208 -1.49 -13.52 -12.39
C LEU A 208 -0.52 -14.61 -11.94
N VAL A 209 -0.97 -15.86 -11.81
CA VAL A 209 -0.11 -16.98 -11.39
C VAL A 209 1.10 -17.16 -12.32
N PRO A 210 0.95 -17.17 -13.65
CA PRO A 210 2.10 -17.18 -14.56
C PRO A 210 3.10 -16.04 -14.30
N LYS A 211 2.64 -14.82 -14.00
CA LYS A 211 3.52 -13.68 -13.68
C LYS A 211 4.21 -13.84 -12.32
N ILE A 212 3.53 -14.39 -11.31
CA ILE A 212 4.16 -14.73 -10.02
C ILE A 212 5.25 -15.79 -10.20
N VAL A 213 4.98 -16.83 -10.99
CA VAL A 213 5.96 -17.88 -11.32
C VAL A 213 7.18 -17.30 -12.03
N GLU A 214 6.99 -16.33 -12.91
CA GLU A 214 8.12 -15.67 -13.57
C GLU A 214 8.93 -14.81 -12.59
N ALA A 215 8.27 -14.01 -11.76
CA ALA A 215 8.91 -13.25 -10.68
C ALA A 215 9.68 -14.16 -9.70
N ALA A 216 9.22 -15.39 -9.49
CA ALA A 216 9.89 -16.40 -8.68
C ALA A 216 11.23 -16.86 -9.27
N LYS A 217 11.36 -16.87 -10.61
CA LYS A 217 12.61 -17.25 -11.30
C LYS A 217 13.62 -16.11 -11.34
N THR A 218 13.15 -14.87 -11.46
CA THR A 218 14.03 -13.68 -11.54
C THR A 218 14.49 -13.18 -10.17
N GLY A 219 13.88 -13.69 -9.08
CA GLY A 219 14.14 -13.26 -7.71
C GLY A 219 13.28 -12.06 -7.27
N GLU A 220 12.48 -11.49 -8.18
CA GLU A 220 11.57 -10.38 -7.89
C GLU A 220 10.51 -10.75 -6.85
N LEU A 221 10.01 -11.99 -6.86
CA LEU A 221 9.03 -12.47 -5.87
C LEU A 221 9.62 -12.39 -4.45
N LEU A 222 10.84 -12.88 -4.26
CA LEU A 222 11.51 -12.88 -2.95
C LEU A 222 11.84 -11.46 -2.47
N ALA A 223 12.18 -10.56 -3.41
CA ALA A 223 12.45 -9.16 -3.14
C ALA A 223 11.18 -8.33 -2.85
N SER A 224 10.00 -8.82 -3.21
CA SER A 224 8.74 -8.08 -3.06
C SER A 224 8.41 -7.80 -1.59
N PRO A 225 7.99 -6.57 -1.23
CA PRO A 225 7.53 -6.25 0.12
C PRO A 225 6.28 -7.05 0.52
N ASP A 226 5.45 -7.45 -0.45
CA ASP A 226 4.22 -8.21 -0.26
C ASP A 226 4.41 -9.71 -0.48
N LEU A 227 5.64 -10.23 -0.28
CA LEU A 227 5.98 -11.65 -0.45
C LEU A 227 4.93 -12.60 0.17
N PRO A 228 4.49 -12.46 1.44
CA PRO A 228 3.51 -13.37 2.02
C PRO A 228 2.19 -13.37 1.23
N TYR A 229 1.72 -12.20 0.84
CA TYR A 229 0.46 -12.04 0.15
C TYR A 229 0.50 -12.60 -1.28
N LEU A 230 1.64 -12.44 -1.98
CA LEU A 230 1.89 -13.08 -3.27
C LEU A 230 1.90 -14.61 -3.16
N LEU A 231 2.50 -15.18 -2.11
CA LEU A 231 2.52 -16.63 -1.89
C LEU A 231 1.12 -17.20 -1.63
N TYR A 232 0.34 -16.55 -0.77
CA TYR A 232 -1.05 -16.95 -0.55
C TYR A 232 -1.89 -16.78 -1.82
N CYS A 233 -1.65 -15.73 -2.62
CA CYS A 233 -2.33 -15.57 -3.90
C CYS A 233 -2.00 -16.69 -4.88
N TRP A 234 -0.73 -17.14 -4.91
CA TRP A 234 -0.31 -18.25 -5.73
C TRP A 234 -0.97 -19.56 -5.29
N VAL A 235 -1.15 -19.79 -3.99
CA VAL A 235 -1.94 -20.93 -3.49
C VAL A 235 -3.43 -20.79 -3.86
N ASP A 236 -4.04 -19.63 -3.59
CA ASP A 236 -5.47 -19.39 -3.80
C ASP A 236 -5.89 -19.58 -5.26
N TRP A 237 -5.06 -19.14 -6.21
CA TRP A 237 -5.38 -19.11 -7.64
C TRP A 237 -4.57 -20.09 -8.49
N GLY A 238 -3.69 -20.87 -7.86
CA GLY A 238 -3.01 -21.99 -8.50
C GLY A 238 -3.91 -23.22 -8.57
N ASP A 239 -3.81 -23.98 -9.66
CA ASP A 239 -4.62 -25.19 -9.88
C ASP A 239 -3.94 -26.47 -9.36
N ASP A 240 -3.07 -26.35 -8.36
CA ASP A 240 -2.20 -27.44 -7.89
C ASP A 240 -2.19 -27.66 -6.36
N ASP A 241 -3.18 -27.13 -5.65
CA ASP A 241 -3.32 -27.23 -4.18
C ASP A 241 -2.07 -26.73 -3.43
N GLY A 242 -1.39 -25.72 -4.00
CA GLY A 242 -0.21 -25.08 -3.42
C GLY A 242 1.09 -25.89 -3.56
N LEU A 243 1.10 -26.96 -4.36
CA LEU A 243 2.28 -27.81 -4.55
C LEU A 243 3.48 -27.02 -5.10
N ALA A 244 3.29 -26.18 -6.11
CA ALA A 244 4.36 -25.37 -6.69
C ALA A 244 4.90 -24.35 -5.68
N VAL A 245 4.04 -23.71 -4.89
CA VAL A 245 4.44 -22.76 -3.84
C VAL A 245 5.29 -23.46 -2.80
N LYS A 246 4.85 -24.62 -2.30
CA LYS A 246 5.59 -25.42 -1.31
C LYS A 246 6.93 -25.93 -1.84
N THR A 247 6.97 -26.31 -3.12
CA THR A 247 8.22 -26.73 -3.77
C THR A 247 9.20 -25.57 -3.84
N TRP A 248 8.75 -24.42 -4.33
CA TRP A 248 9.57 -23.22 -4.45
C TRP A 248 10.07 -22.74 -3.08
N THR A 249 9.20 -22.65 -2.07
CA THR A 249 9.60 -22.23 -0.72
C THR A 249 10.61 -23.21 -0.12
N ARG A 250 10.43 -24.52 -0.29
CA ARG A 250 11.40 -25.53 0.18
C ARG A 250 12.79 -25.30 -0.41
N GLU A 251 12.90 -24.99 -1.70
CA GLU A 251 14.17 -24.67 -2.35
C GLU A 251 14.79 -23.40 -1.76
N GLN A 252 13.98 -22.36 -1.53
CA GLN A 252 14.47 -21.12 -0.93
C GLN A 252 15.02 -21.37 0.47
N LEU A 253 14.37 -22.19 1.30
CA LEU A 253 14.76 -22.42 2.70
C LEU A 253 16.12 -23.15 2.87
N LEU A 254 16.75 -23.58 1.77
CA LEU A 254 18.11 -24.13 1.79
C LEU A 254 19.20 -23.07 1.98
N ASN A 255 18.89 -21.78 1.79
CA ASN A 255 19.84 -20.68 1.94
C ASN A 255 19.54 -19.85 3.21
N ASP A 256 20.58 -19.51 3.99
CA ASP A 256 20.41 -18.74 5.23
C ASP A 256 19.86 -17.31 4.98
N GLU A 257 20.24 -16.67 3.87
CA GLU A 257 19.82 -15.31 3.52
C GLU A 257 18.33 -15.25 3.20
N THR A 258 17.85 -16.22 2.42
CA THR A 258 16.43 -16.34 2.07
C THR A 258 15.61 -16.71 3.30
N VAL A 259 16.08 -17.63 4.17
CA VAL A 259 15.42 -17.93 5.46
C VAL A 259 15.26 -16.65 6.30
N THR A 260 16.30 -15.81 6.35
CA THR A 260 16.25 -14.51 7.03
C THR A 260 15.19 -13.59 6.40
N ARG A 261 15.10 -13.56 5.06
CA ARG A 261 14.08 -12.79 4.33
C ARG A 261 12.65 -13.30 4.62
N PHE A 262 12.46 -14.61 4.73
CA PHE A 262 11.18 -15.18 5.15
C PHE A 262 10.84 -14.78 6.59
N ALA A 263 11.77 -14.89 7.54
CA ALA A 263 11.53 -14.45 8.91
C ALA A 263 11.08 -12.97 8.98
N ASP A 264 11.74 -12.12 8.21
CA ASP A 264 11.36 -10.70 8.07
C ASP A 264 9.97 -10.52 7.49
N ALA A 265 9.68 -11.16 6.35
CA ALA A 265 8.40 -11.04 5.66
C ALA A 265 7.20 -11.52 6.51
N PHE A 266 7.39 -12.52 7.36
CA PHE A 266 6.35 -13.06 8.24
C PHE A 266 6.32 -12.43 9.64
N THR A 267 7.17 -11.42 9.89
CA THR A 267 7.17 -10.62 11.11
C THR A 267 6.45 -9.29 10.89
N SER A 268 5.58 -8.93 11.82
CA SER A 268 4.90 -7.64 11.86
C SER A 268 5.04 -6.99 13.23
N TYR A 269 4.97 -5.67 13.26
CA TYR A 269 5.12 -4.89 14.49
C TYR A 269 3.84 -4.13 14.77
N SER A 270 3.37 -4.20 16.02
CA SER A 270 2.26 -3.40 16.51
C SER A 270 2.71 -2.55 17.68
N TRP A 271 2.18 -1.34 17.79
CA TRP A 271 2.47 -0.43 18.89
C TRP A 271 1.20 -0.23 19.70
N SER A 272 1.28 -0.42 21.01
CA SER A 272 0.20 -0.03 21.92
C SER A 272 0.66 1.08 22.84
N GLN A 273 -0.22 2.04 23.10
CA GLN A 273 -0.06 3.05 24.13
C GLN A 273 -1.13 2.81 25.19
N GLY A 274 -0.70 2.68 26.45
CA GLY A 274 -1.61 2.52 27.57
C GLY A 274 -2.30 3.84 27.87
N PHE A 275 -3.57 3.99 27.53
CA PHE A 275 -4.40 5.06 28.10
C PHE A 275 -4.71 4.67 29.55
N GLY A 276 -3.85 5.07 30.49
CA GLY A 276 -4.09 4.84 31.92
C GLY A 276 -5.42 5.44 32.37
N ILE A 277 -6.00 4.87 33.42
CA ILE A 277 -7.22 5.40 34.03
C ILE A 277 -6.94 6.84 34.48
N GLY A 278 -7.70 7.80 33.94
CA GLY A 278 -7.54 9.23 34.28
C GLY A 278 -6.33 9.93 33.66
N GLY A 279 -5.71 9.39 32.59
CA GLY A 279 -4.59 10.04 31.91
C GLY A 279 -3.23 9.91 32.60
N LEU A 280 -3.15 9.08 33.65
CA LEU A 280 -1.92 8.74 34.38
C LEU A 280 -1.43 7.33 34.00
N GLY A 281 -1.34 7.05 32.70
CA GLY A 281 -0.75 5.82 32.17
C GLY A 281 0.69 6.03 31.74
N ASP A 282 1.48 4.96 31.75
CA ASP A 282 2.81 4.96 31.14
C ASP A 282 2.67 5.29 29.64
N LEU A 283 3.15 6.47 29.25
CA LEU A 283 3.02 7.04 27.90
C LEU A 283 4.02 6.42 26.90
N VAL A 284 4.86 5.48 27.35
CA VAL A 284 5.81 4.80 26.48
C VAL A 284 5.07 3.81 25.57
N ALA A 285 5.19 4.01 24.26
CA ALA A 285 4.67 3.07 23.28
C ALA A 285 5.37 1.72 23.44
N LYS A 286 4.60 0.66 23.68
CA LYS A 286 5.11 -0.71 23.78
C LYS A 286 5.10 -1.35 22.39
N LYS A 287 6.28 -1.70 21.88
CA LYS A 287 6.44 -2.52 20.66
C LYS A 287 6.03 -3.96 20.98
N THR A 288 5.07 -4.50 20.24
CA THR A 288 4.71 -5.92 20.26
C THR A 288 5.06 -6.52 18.90
N VAL A 289 5.95 -7.51 18.91
CA VAL A 289 6.30 -8.31 17.73
C VAL A 289 5.23 -9.38 17.52
N ARG A 290 4.76 -9.54 16.28
CA ARG A 290 3.77 -10.55 15.90
C ARG A 290 4.29 -11.34 14.70
N VAL A 291 4.27 -12.66 14.80
CA VAL A 291 4.64 -13.57 13.71
C VAL A 291 3.42 -14.26 13.13
N GLN A 292 3.35 -14.37 11.80
CA GLN A 292 2.23 -14.98 11.09
C GLN A 292 2.47 -16.48 10.85
N ILE A 293 2.18 -17.31 11.85
CA ILE A 293 2.46 -18.76 11.81
C ILE A 293 1.25 -19.66 11.52
N LYS A 294 0.02 -19.17 11.75
CA LYS A 294 -1.19 -20.01 11.78
C LYS A 294 -1.53 -20.68 10.44
N HIS A 295 -1.19 -20.04 9.33
CA HIS A 295 -1.51 -20.52 7.99
C HIS A 295 -0.25 -20.80 7.16
N LEU A 296 0.91 -20.93 7.82
CA LEU A 296 2.19 -21.07 7.13
C LEU A 296 2.28 -22.41 6.36
N ASP A 297 1.62 -23.45 6.87
CA ASP A 297 1.53 -24.78 6.26
C ASP A 297 0.81 -24.80 4.90
N GLN A 298 0.09 -23.73 4.54
CA GLN A 298 -0.51 -23.58 3.22
C GLN A 298 0.54 -23.26 2.16
N ILE A 299 1.62 -22.56 2.52
CA ILE A 299 2.61 -22.02 1.58
C ILE A 299 4.00 -22.67 1.72
N MET A 300 4.33 -23.28 2.86
CA MET A 300 5.62 -23.97 3.07
C MET A 300 5.53 -25.06 4.14
N ASP A 301 6.58 -25.86 4.26
CA ASP A 301 6.77 -26.80 5.37
C ASP A 301 7.17 -26.01 6.63
N ARG A 302 6.22 -25.74 7.53
CA ARG A 302 6.43 -24.95 8.74
C ARG A 302 7.53 -25.56 9.61
N SER A 303 7.51 -26.86 9.84
CA SER A 303 8.47 -27.55 10.70
C SER A 303 9.89 -27.40 10.15
N PHE A 304 10.06 -27.57 8.83
CA PHE A 304 11.35 -27.36 8.18
C PHE A 304 11.80 -25.89 8.25
N PHE A 305 10.90 -24.93 8.06
CA PHE A 305 11.25 -23.51 8.22
C PHE A 305 11.74 -23.21 9.64
N MET A 306 11.04 -23.71 10.65
CA MET A 306 11.42 -23.52 12.05
C MET A 306 12.78 -24.14 12.35
N SER A 307 13.04 -25.37 11.90
CA SER A 307 14.34 -26.01 12.11
C SER A 307 15.47 -25.23 11.47
N ARG A 308 15.26 -24.65 10.28
CA ARG A 308 16.24 -23.81 9.60
C ARG A 308 16.52 -22.51 10.36
N LEU A 309 15.51 -21.89 10.98
CA LEU A 309 15.71 -20.72 11.84
C LEU A 309 16.56 -21.04 13.08
N GLU A 310 16.28 -22.16 13.74
CA GLU A 310 17.04 -22.62 14.92
C GLU A 310 18.48 -23.02 14.56
N GLU A 311 18.68 -23.67 13.41
CA GLU A 311 20.01 -23.99 12.88
C GLU A 311 20.85 -22.72 12.64
N ILE A 312 20.24 -21.66 12.09
CA ILE A 312 20.89 -20.37 11.90
C ILE A 312 21.20 -19.71 13.25
N GLU A 313 20.24 -19.72 14.19
CA GLU A 313 20.46 -19.18 15.54
C GLU A 313 21.64 -19.86 16.24
N CYS A 314 21.73 -21.19 16.15
CA CYS A 314 22.82 -21.98 16.71
C CYS A 314 24.16 -21.72 16.00
N LYS A 315 24.14 -21.64 14.67
CA LYS A 315 25.34 -21.42 13.83
C LYS A 315 25.99 -20.06 14.09
N TYR A 316 25.20 -18.99 14.24
CA TYR A 316 25.73 -17.62 14.38
C TYR A 316 25.72 -17.09 15.82
N GLY A 317 24.97 -17.71 16.75
CA GLY A 317 24.93 -17.35 18.17
C GLY A 317 24.61 -15.88 18.40
N GLU A 318 25.56 -15.13 18.98
CA GLU A 318 25.41 -13.69 19.21
C GLU A 318 25.24 -12.89 17.91
N ASN A 319 25.85 -13.35 16.81
CA ASN A 319 25.82 -12.70 15.50
C ASN A 319 24.59 -13.06 14.66
N THR A 320 23.64 -13.84 15.19
CA THR A 320 22.39 -14.18 14.50
C THR A 320 21.62 -12.91 14.13
N PRO A 321 21.09 -12.80 12.89
CA PRO A 321 20.29 -11.66 12.47
C PRO A 321 19.17 -11.33 13.46
N THR A 322 19.02 -10.05 13.83
CA THR A 322 18.04 -9.60 14.82
C THR A 322 16.63 -10.07 14.50
N VAL A 323 16.26 -10.06 13.23
CA VAL A 323 14.93 -10.48 12.77
C VAL A 323 14.65 -11.96 13.04
N ILE A 324 15.66 -12.83 12.97
CA ILE A 324 15.52 -14.25 13.30
C ILE A 324 15.30 -14.41 14.81
N LYS A 325 16.06 -13.67 15.63
CA LYS A 325 15.86 -13.69 17.09
C LYS A 325 14.46 -13.21 17.47
N GLU A 326 14.04 -12.05 16.93
CA GLU A 326 12.70 -11.50 17.15
C GLU A 326 11.59 -12.47 16.70
N PHE A 327 11.77 -13.15 15.56
CA PHE A 327 10.83 -14.15 15.07
C PHE A 327 10.73 -15.36 16.01
N LEU A 328 11.87 -15.96 16.37
CA LEU A 328 11.92 -17.15 17.23
C LEU A 328 11.37 -16.85 18.63
N ASP A 329 11.70 -15.70 19.22
CA ASP A 329 11.19 -15.29 20.52
C ASP A 329 9.67 -15.11 20.50
N ALA A 330 9.13 -14.43 19.47
CA ALA A 330 7.70 -14.26 19.30
C ALA A 330 6.98 -15.61 19.07
N TRP A 331 7.58 -16.51 18.31
CA TRP A 331 7.04 -17.85 18.09
C TRP A 331 7.01 -18.69 19.38
N ARG A 332 8.11 -18.73 20.14
CA ARG A 332 8.21 -19.46 21.42
C ARG A 332 7.20 -18.95 22.45
N LEU A 333 6.85 -17.65 22.41
CA LEU A 333 5.78 -17.10 23.24
C LEU A 333 4.41 -17.61 22.82
N LEU A 334 4.11 -17.65 21.52
CA LEU A 334 2.84 -18.15 21.01
C LEU A 334 2.62 -19.64 21.31
N GLU A 335 3.67 -20.46 21.33
CA GLU A 335 3.56 -21.87 21.71
C GLU A 335 3.24 -22.05 23.19
N LYS A 336 3.79 -21.20 24.07
CA LYS A 336 3.51 -21.23 25.51
C LYS A 336 2.10 -20.76 25.86
N ASP A 337 1.54 -19.82 25.09
CA ASP A 337 0.19 -19.29 25.29
C ASP A 337 -0.90 -20.19 24.66
N GLY A 338 -0.50 -21.17 23.83
CA GLY A 338 -1.38 -22.14 23.17
C GLY A 338 -1.52 -23.49 23.89
N GLU A 339 -0.76 -23.72 24.96
CA GLU A 339 -0.92 -24.80 25.96
C GLU A 339 -1.76 -24.30 27.14
#